data_AF-A0A8J5W5Y9-F1
#
_entry.id   AF-A0A8J5W5Y9-F1
#
_cell.length_a   1.000
_cell.length_b   1.000
_cell.length_c   1.000
_cell.angle_alpha   90.00
_cell.angle_beta   90.00
_cell.angle_gamma   90.00
#
_symmetry.space_group_name_H-M   'P 1'
#
loop_
_entity.id
_entity.type
_entity.pdbx_description
1 polymer ?
#
loop_
_entity_poly.entity_id
_entity_poly.type
_entity_poly.pdbx_seq_one_letter_code
_entity_poly.pdbx_strand_id
1 'polypeptide(L)'
;MRCWRRRAAAACLFVALSAALALRSPAEHRRPLRFASGGLKVALFADLHYGENAWTDWGPAQDAGSDRVMAAVLDAEKPDLVVYLGDLVTANNLGIPNASLYWDRAISATRCRGIPWATVFGNHDDMPFEWPSDWFSPAGVPPVHCPPPSPSMSVSDCSFRGTPRLELMTSEINGNGLSYSSNGPQDLWPSVSNYALQVLSHKQDDPALLMYFLDSGGGSYPQVISSAQVQWFQSQSQFLNPNGRSNLHLFQCTIHNYSAFYLFKGFSHVILDSALVCQLNSR
;
A
#
# COMPACT_ATOMS: atom_id res chain seq x y z
N MET A 1 -33.28 -6.42 57.35
CA MET A 1 -32.98 -5.58 56.16
C MET A 1 -31.55 -5.85 55.70
N ARG A 2 -31.34 -7.03 55.10
CA ARG A 2 -30.11 -7.50 54.47
C ARG A 2 -30.57 -8.23 53.20
N CYS A 3 -29.70 -8.28 52.18
CA CYS A 3 -29.95 -8.70 50.79
C CYS A 3 -30.42 -7.56 49.89
N TRP A 4 -29.88 -7.49 48.67
CA TRP A 4 -30.12 -6.50 47.58
C TRP A 4 -29.03 -5.46 47.26
N ARG A 5 -27.77 -5.64 47.68
CA ARG A 5 -26.65 -4.78 47.20
C ARG A 5 -25.42 -5.50 46.63
N ARG A 6 -25.48 -6.81 46.33
CA ARG A 6 -24.31 -7.58 45.84
C ARG A 6 -24.44 -8.20 44.43
N ARG A 7 -25.45 -7.83 43.62
CA ARG A 7 -25.63 -8.43 42.28
C ARG A 7 -25.31 -7.52 41.09
N ALA A 8 -25.06 -6.22 41.29
CA ALA A 8 -24.78 -5.30 40.18
C ALA A 8 -23.30 -5.31 39.72
N ALA A 9 -22.35 -5.66 40.58
CA ALA A 9 -20.93 -5.57 40.24
C ALA A 9 -20.39 -6.73 39.37
N ALA A 10 -21.05 -7.89 39.38
CA ALA A 10 -20.59 -9.06 38.62
C ALA A 10 -21.02 -9.01 37.14
N ALA A 11 -22.15 -8.37 36.82
CA ALA A 11 -22.65 -8.31 35.44
C ALA A 11 -21.84 -7.35 34.53
N CYS A 12 -21.31 -6.25 35.08
CA CYS A 12 -20.48 -5.32 34.32
C CYS A 12 -19.09 -5.88 33.98
N LEU A 13 -18.58 -6.84 34.76
CA LEU A 13 -17.26 -7.43 34.52
C LEU A 13 -17.29 -8.47 33.37
N PHE A 14 -18.42 -9.16 33.17
CA PHE A 14 -18.56 -10.13 32.06
C PHE A 14 -18.83 -9.48 30.70
N VAL A 15 -19.48 -8.31 30.67
CA VAL A 15 -19.66 -7.55 29.41
C VAL A 15 -18.34 -6.91 28.98
N ALA A 16 -17.52 -6.41 29.91
CA ALA A 16 -16.20 -5.87 29.61
C ALA A 16 -15.21 -6.93 29.11
N LEU A 17 -15.28 -8.16 29.63
CA LEU A 17 -14.41 -9.26 29.19
C LEU A 17 -14.83 -9.85 27.83
N SER A 18 -16.10 -9.72 27.45
CA SER A 18 -16.61 -10.18 26.15
C SER A 18 -16.35 -9.16 25.04
N ALA A 19 -16.32 -7.85 25.37
CA ALA A 19 -15.97 -6.79 24.43
C ALA A 19 -14.46 -6.72 24.12
N ALA A 20 -13.60 -7.20 25.03
CA ALA A 20 -12.16 -7.29 24.81
C ALA A 20 -11.73 -8.41 23.84
N LEU A 21 -12.62 -9.35 23.50
CA LEU A 21 -12.36 -10.42 22.52
C LEU A 21 -12.79 -10.09 21.08
N ALA A 22 -13.42 -8.93 20.84
CA ALA A 22 -14.03 -8.59 19.54
C ALA A 22 -13.33 -7.45 18.77
N LEU A 23 -12.11 -7.08 19.14
CA LEU A 23 -11.24 -6.18 18.38
C LEU A 23 -9.92 -6.87 18.03
N ARG A 24 -9.99 -8.09 17.50
CA ARG A 24 -8.88 -8.65 16.73
C ARG A 24 -8.97 -8.01 15.34
N SER A 25 -8.03 -7.11 15.06
CA SER A 25 -7.86 -6.57 13.71
C SER A 25 -7.65 -7.74 12.73
N PRO A 26 -8.06 -7.63 11.46
CA PRO A 26 -7.83 -8.66 10.44
C PRO A 26 -6.35 -9.05 10.26
N ALA A 27 -5.41 -8.28 10.83
CA ALA A 27 -3.98 -8.54 10.83
C ALA A 27 -3.57 -9.79 11.65
N GLU A 28 -4.42 -10.32 12.53
CA GLU A 28 -4.03 -11.33 13.50
C GLU A 28 -3.84 -12.76 12.93
N HIS A 29 -4.07 -12.99 11.63
CA HIS A 29 -3.90 -14.31 10.99
C HIS A 29 -2.66 -14.42 10.07
N ARG A 30 -1.88 -13.34 9.92
CA ARG A 30 -0.67 -13.36 9.06
C ARG A 30 0.55 -13.74 9.89
N ARG A 31 1.32 -14.72 9.40
CA ARG A 31 2.60 -15.08 10.04
C ARG A 31 3.54 -13.88 9.98
N PRO A 32 4.28 -13.53 11.04
CA PRO A 32 5.26 -12.45 10.96
C PRO A 32 6.31 -12.73 9.87
N LEU A 33 6.70 -11.71 9.10
CA LEU A 33 7.84 -11.81 8.19
C LEU A 33 9.12 -12.04 8.99
N ARG A 34 9.99 -12.93 8.51
CA ARG A 34 11.25 -13.25 9.18
C ARG A 34 12.38 -13.36 8.18
N PHE A 35 13.58 -13.03 8.64
CA PHE A 35 14.79 -13.43 7.94
C PHE A 35 14.88 -14.95 7.83
N ALA A 36 15.18 -15.45 6.63
CA ALA A 36 15.62 -16.82 6.46
C ALA A 36 17.05 -16.98 7.01
N SER A 37 17.52 -18.21 7.15
CA SER A 37 18.90 -18.49 7.58
C SER A 37 19.95 -17.87 6.67
N GLY A 38 19.63 -17.67 5.39
CA GLY A 38 20.50 -17.08 4.36
C GLY A 38 20.32 -15.57 4.16
N GLY A 39 19.49 -14.91 4.96
CA GLY A 39 19.16 -13.48 4.81
C GLY A 39 17.70 -13.24 4.44
N LEU A 40 17.42 -12.02 3.99
CA LEU A 40 16.13 -11.59 3.45
C LEU A 40 16.39 -11.01 2.07
N LYS A 41 15.76 -11.56 1.03
CA LYS A 41 15.76 -10.98 -0.31
C LYS A 41 14.48 -10.22 -0.54
N VAL A 42 14.61 -8.95 -0.92
CA VAL A 42 13.49 -8.07 -1.23
C VAL A 42 13.60 -7.65 -2.70
N ALA A 43 12.56 -7.89 -3.49
CA ALA A 43 12.43 -7.31 -4.82
C ALA A 43 11.60 -6.03 -4.74
N LEU A 44 11.97 -5.02 -5.53
CA LEU A 44 11.32 -3.72 -5.55
C LEU A 44 10.75 -3.48 -6.94
N PHE A 45 9.48 -3.06 -7.00
CA PHE A 45 8.85 -2.61 -8.23
C PHE A 45 8.20 -1.24 -7.98
N ALA A 46 8.38 -0.34 -8.92
CA ALA A 46 7.92 1.04 -8.85
C ALA A 46 7.50 1.50 -10.24
N ASP A 47 6.63 2.51 -10.31
CA ASP A 47 6.35 3.24 -11.56
C ASP A 47 5.96 2.27 -12.69
N LEU A 48 5.09 1.30 -12.38
CA LEU A 48 4.65 0.28 -13.35
C LEU A 48 3.61 0.82 -14.31
N HIS A 49 2.82 1.81 -13.87
CA HIS A 49 1.88 2.57 -14.69
C HIS A 49 0.85 1.74 -15.49
N TYR A 50 0.38 0.63 -14.92
CA TYR A 50 -0.60 -0.23 -15.57
C TYR A 50 -1.84 0.57 -15.99
N GLY A 51 -2.27 0.36 -17.24
CA GLY A 51 -3.43 1.05 -17.80
C GLY A 51 -3.15 2.43 -18.41
N GLU A 52 -1.88 2.82 -18.54
CA GLU A 52 -1.50 3.99 -19.35
C GLU A 52 -1.89 3.79 -20.82
N ASN A 53 -2.55 4.79 -21.41
CA ASN A 53 -3.02 4.77 -22.80
C ASN A 53 -3.76 3.48 -23.18
N ALA A 54 -4.56 2.93 -22.26
CA ALA A 54 -5.25 1.64 -22.39
C ALA A 54 -6.20 1.55 -23.59
N TRP A 55 -6.56 2.69 -24.19
CA TRP A 55 -7.40 2.78 -25.39
C TRP A 55 -6.62 2.66 -26.72
N THR A 56 -5.30 2.46 -26.66
CA THR A 56 -4.44 2.20 -27.83
C THR A 56 -3.77 0.83 -27.70
N ASP A 57 -3.21 0.30 -28.78
CA ASP A 57 -2.43 -0.95 -28.72
C ASP A 57 -1.10 -0.82 -27.95
N TRP A 58 -0.60 0.41 -27.79
CA TRP A 58 0.69 0.67 -27.13
C TRP A 58 0.64 0.36 -25.63
N GLY A 59 -0.40 0.83 -24.93
CA GLY A 59 -0.55 0.66 -23.46
C GLY A 59 -0.59 -0.81 -23.02
N PRO A 60 -1.52 -1.63 -23.52
CA PRO A 60 -1.58 -3.06 -23.23
C PRO A 60 -0.28 -3.82 -23.59
N ALA A 61 0.47 -3.36 -24.60
CA ALA A 61 1.76 -3.92 -24.93
C ALA A 61 2.83 -3.59 -23.87
N GLN A 62 2.80 -2.39 -23.27
CA GLN A 62 3.66 -2.04 -22.13
C GLN A 62 3.32 -2.85 -20.89
N ASP A 63 2.03 -2.96 -20.52
CA ASP A 63 1.58 -3.81 -19.41
C ASP A 63 2.08 -5.25 -19.59
N ALA A 64 1.97 -5.81 -20.80
CA ALA A 64 2.46 -7.15 -21.10
C ALA A 64 4.00 -7.26 -21.08
N GLY A 65 4.71 -6.16 -21.30
CA GLY A 65 6.15 -6.04 -21.10
C GLY A 65 6.51 -6.09 -19.61
N SER A 66 5.82 -5.31 -18.78
CA SER A 66 5.95 -5.30 -17.33
C SER A 66 5.64 -6.68 -16.73
N ASP A 67 4.59 -7.36 -17.18
CA ASP A 67 4.27 -8.75 -16.80
C ASP A 67 5.49 -9.68 -17.00
N ARG A 68 6.12 -9.61 -18.18
CA ARG A 68 7.26 -10.45 -18.55
C ARG A 68 8.50 -10.15 -17.73
N VAL A 69 8.82 -8.86 -17.53
CA VAL A 69 10.00 -8.45 -16.76
C VAL A 69 9.86 -8.84 -15.30
N MET A 70 8.71 -8.53 -14.68
CA MET A 70 8.45 -8.91 -13.29
C MET A 70 8.50 -10.43 -13.11
N ALA A 71 7.87 -11.20 -14.01
CA ALA A 71 7.93 -12.66 -13.97
C ALA A 71 9.37 -13.18 -14.02
N ALA A 72 10.19 -12.67 -14.97
CA ALA A 72 11.57 -13.08 -15.13
C ALA A 72 12.43 -12.77 -13.89
N VAL A 73 12.28 -11.57 -13.31
CA VAL A 73 13.01 -11.17 -12.09
C VAL A 73 12.61 -12.06 -10.91
N LEU A 74 11.30 -12.28 -10.72
CA LEU A 74 10.80 -13.10 -9.61
C LEU A 74 11.22 -14.58 -9.73
N ASP A 75 11.26 -15.13 -10.94
CA ASP A 75 11.69 -16.51 -11.19
C ASP A 75 13.20 -16.70 -10.97
N ALA A 76 14.00 -15.70 -11.34
CA ALA A 76 15.45 -15.74 -11.19
C ALA A 76 15.87 -15.52 -9.73
N GLU A 77 15.37 -14.48 -9.08
CA GLU A 77 15.85 -14.05 -7.76
C GLU A 77 15.18 -14.79 -6.61
N LYS A 78 13.92 -15.21 -6.80
CA LYS A 78 13.07 -15.87 -5.79
C LYS A 78 13.09 -15.11 -4.46
N PRO A 79 12.59 -13.85 -4.44
CA PRO A 79 12.64 -13.03 -3.25
C PRO A 79 11.71 -13.56 -2.15
N ASP A 80 12.03 -13.22 -0.90
CA ASP A 80 11.20 -13.53 0.28
C ASP A 80 10.06 -12.53 0.46
N LEU A 81 10.21 -11.33 -0.11
CA LEU A 81 9.24 -10.24 -0.05
C LEU A 81 9.33 -9.39 -1.33
N VAL A 82 8.19 -8.94 -1.84
CA VAL A 82 8.11 -7.87 -2.84
C VAL A 82 7.63 -6.58 -2.19
N VAL A 83 8.22 -5.45 -2.59
CA VAL A 83 7.72 -4.13 -2.18
C VAL A 83 7.37 -3.32 -3.43
N TYR A 84 6.11 -2.90 -3.48
CA TYR A 84 5.56 -2.02 -4.51
C TYR A 84 5.64 -0.57 -4.02
N LEU A 85 6.32 0.28 -4.79
CA LEU A 85 6.75 1.62 -4.37
C LEU A 85 5.86 2.76 -4.87
N GLY A 86 4.64 2.45 -5.32
CA GLY A 86 3.68 3.42 -5.84
C GLY A 86 3.71 3.53 -7.37
N ASP A 87 2.69 4.22 -7.89
CA ASP A 87 2.43 4.40 -9.33
C ASP A 87 2.33 3.05 -10.04
N LEU A 88 1.59 2.13 -9.43
CA LEU A 88 1.28 0.82 -9.98
C LEU A 88 0.28 0.94 -11.13
N VAL A 89 -0.66 1.87 -11.01
CA VAL A 89 -1.70 2.13 -12.01
C VAL A 89 -1.72 3.59 -12.44
N THR A 90 -2.04 3.84 -13.70
CA THR A 90 -2.24 5.19 -14.24
C THR A 90 -3.73 5.53 -14.17
N ALA A 91 -4.25 5.83 -12.97
CA ALA A 91 -5.69 5.94 -12.76
C ALA A 91 -6.35 7.05 -13.58
N ASN A 92 -5.63 8.12 -13.91
CA ASN A 92 -6.12 9.18 -14.80
C ASN A 92 -6.36 8.71 -16.24
N ASN A 93 -5.93 7.51 -16.63
CA ASN A 93 -6.21 6.91 -17.94
C ASN A 93 -7.32 5.84 -17.89
N LEU A 94 -7.87 5.58 -16.71
CA LEU A 94 -8.85 4.53 -16.48
C LEU A 94 -10.26 5.12 -16.33
N GLY A 95 -10.98 5.20 -17.45
CA GLY A 95 -12.34 5.76 -17.51
C GLY A 95 -13.45 4.86 -16.93
N ILE A 96 -13.09 3.71 -16.34
CA ILE A 96 -14.03 2.75 -15.74
C ILE A 96 -13.72 2.60 -14.24
N PRO A 97 -14.68 2.16 -13.40
CA PRO A 97 -14.53 2.06 -11.94
C PRO A 97 -13.59 0.95 -11.47
N ASN A 98 -12.60 0.58 -12.28
CA ASN A 98 -11.85 -0.65 -12.14
C ASN A 98 -10.35 -0.46 -12.24
N ALA A 99 -9.82 0.63 -11.66
CA ALA A 99 -8.38 0.68 -11.38
C ALA A 99 -7.93 -0.51 -10.53
N SER A 100 -8.84 -1.10 -9.74
CA SER A 100 -8.64 -2.36 -9.04
C SER A 100 -8.32 -3.56 -9.95
N LEU A 101 -8.81 -3.64 -11.20
CA LEU A 101 -8.38 -4.69 -12.14
C LEU A 101 -6.93 -4.52 -12.58
N TYR A 102 -6.52 -3.30 -12.90
CA TYR A 102 -5.13 -3.01 -13.28
C TYR A 102 -4.19 -3.18 -12.09
N TRP A 103 -4.65 -2.80 -10.89
CA TRP A 103 -3.95 -3.08 -9.64
C TRP A 103 -3.78 -4.59 -9.42
N ASP A 104 -4.86 -5.36 -9.60
CA ASP A 104 -4.86 -6.81 -9.49
C ASP A 104 -3.88 -7.48 -10.46
N ARG A 105 -3.82 -6.98 -11.71
CA ARG A 105 -2.85 -7.41 -12.71
C ARG A 105 -1.42 -7.05 -12.30
N ALA A 106 -1.18 -5.81 -11.86
CA ALA A 106 0.15 -5.34 -11.46
C ALA A 106 0.77 -6.21 -10.34
N ILE A 107 -0.05 -6.66 -9.39
CA ILE A 107 0.39 -7.55 -8.30
C ILE A 107 0.34 -9.04 -8.65
N SER A 108 -0.21 -9.41 -9.80
CA SER A 108 -0.52 -10.81 -10.14
C SER A 108 0.73 -11.70 -10.21
N ALA A 109 1.83 -11.21 -10.80
CA ALA A 109 3.06 -11.97 -10.94
C ALA A 109 3.63 -12.41 -9.57
N THR A 110 3.56 -11.52 -8.59
CA THR A 110 3.96 -11.75 -7.20
C THR A 110 2.99 -12.71 -6.50
N ARG A 111 1.69 -12.44 -6.60
CA ARG A 111 0.64 -13.25 -5.99
C ARG A 111 0.64 -14.69 -6.50
N CYS A 112 0.72 -14.91 -7.80
CA CYS A 112 0.70 -16.24 -8.41
C CYS A 112 1.90 -17.11 -7.99
N ARG A 113 3.00 -16.49 -7.54
CA ARG A 113 4.19 -17.18 -7.01
C ARG A 113 4.13 -17.43 -5.50
N GLY A 114 3.05 -16.99 -4.84
CA GLY A 114 2.91 -17.14 -3.39
C GLY A 114 3.87 -16.27 -2.58
N ILE A 115 4.44 -15.24 -3.20
CA ILE A 115 5.43 -14.37 -2.54
C ILE A 115 4.66 -13.29 -1.76
N PRO A 116 4.95 -13.09 -0.46
CA PRO A 116 4.45 -11.95 0.30
C PRO A 116 4.77 -10.60 -0.35
N TRP A 117 3.91 -9.60 -0.20
CA TRP A 117 4.21 -8.24 -0.65
C TRP A 117 3.71 -7.14 0.27
N ALA A 118 4.23 -5.94 0.11
CA ALA A 118 3.71 -4.73 0.74
C ALA A 118 3.74 -3.56 -0.26
N THR A 119 2.78 -2.65 -0.15
CA THR A 119 2.57 -1.57 -1.12
C THR A 119 2.43 -0.20 -0.45
N VAL A 120 3.05 0.83 -1.04
CA VAL A 120 2.74 2.25 -0.79
C VAL A 120 2.11 2.85 -2.06
N PHE A 121 1.20 3.80 -1.90
CA PHE A 121 0.62 4.53 -3.02
C PHE A 121 1.54 5.63 -3.55
N GLY A 122 1.53 5.78 -4.87
CA GLY A 122 2.06 6.93 -5.59
C GLY A 122 0.94 7.84 -6.09
N ASN A 123 1.30 9.00 -6.65
CA ASN A 123 0.33 10.01 -7.04
C ASN A 123 -0.60 9.55 -8.16
N HIS A 124 -0.18 8.66 -9.05
CA HIS A 124 -1.01 8.19 -10.17
C HIS A 124 -2.10 7.21 -9.76
N ASP A 125 -1.94 6.53 -8.62
CA ASP A 125 -2.74 5.36 -8.26
C ASP A 125 -4.24 5.66 -8.05
N ASP A 126 -4.61 6.91 -7.77
CA ASP A 126 -6.01 7.35 -7.67
C ASP A 126 -6.27 8.74 -8.29
N MET A 127 -5.46 9.16 -9.27
CA MET A 127 -5.76 10.38 -10.02
C MET A 127 -7.16 10.31 -10.65
N PRO A 128 -7.92 11.42 -10.64
CA PRO A 128 -9.15 11.52 -11.42
C PRO A 128 -8.90 11.27 -12.91
N PHE A 129 -9.87 10.63 -13.58
CA PHE A 129 -9.80 10.41 -15.02
C PHE A 129 -9.61 11.73 -15.78
N GLU A 130 -8.62 11.75 -16.67
CA GLU A 130 -8.34 12.86 -17.57
C GLU A 130 -8.83 12.50 -18.97
N TRP A 131 -9.68 13.36 -19.53
CA TRP A 131 -10.21 13.18 -20.89
C TRP A 131 -9.12 13.44 -21.94
N PRO A 132 -8.71 12.44 -22.73
CA PRO A 132 -7.71 12.65 -23.77
C PRO A 132 -8.25 13.59 -24.85
N SER A 133 -7.49 14.62 -25.22
CA SER A 133 -7.92 15.59 -26.23
C SER A 133 -8.23 14.93 -27.58
N ASP A 134 -7.50 13.86 -27.91
CA ASP A 134 -7.64 13.12 -29.17
C ASP A 134 -9.00 12.42 -29.30
N TRP A 135 -9.68 12.16 -28.19
CA TRP A 135 -11.02 11.56 -28.20
C TRP A 135 -12.10 12.51 -28.75
N PHE A 136 -11.80 13.81 -28.81
CA PHE A 136 -12.65 14.83 -29.42
C PHE A 136 -12.26 15.13 -30.88
N SER A 137 -11.35 14.34 -31.45
CA SER A 137 -11.06 14.34 -32.89
C SER A 137 -12.12 13.56 -33.68
N PRO A 138 -12.10 13.57 -35.03
CA PRO A 138 -13.00 12.74 -35.85
C PRO A 138 -12.90 11.23 -35.59
N ALA A 139 -11.85 10.74 -34.93
CA ALA A 139 -11.74 9.34 -34.52
C ALA A 139 -12.74 8.97 -33.40
N GLY A 140 -13.19 9.96 -32.62
CA GLY A 140 -14.16 9.80 -31.55
C GLY A 140 -13.62 9.11 -30.29
N VAL A 141 -14.52 8.88 -29.34
CA VAL A 141 -14.25 8.21 -28.07
C VAL A 141 -14.06 6.70 -28.32
N PRO A 142 -12.94 6.09 -27.91
CA PRO A 142 -12.74 4.64 -27.99
C PRO A 142 -13.83 3.85 -27.25
N PRO A 143 -14.19 2.64 -27.70
CA PRO A 143 -15.20 1.83 -27.04
C PRO A 143 -14.76 1.45 -25.61
N VAL A 144 -15.67 1.59 -24.65
CA VAL A 144 -15.44 1.19 -23.26
C VAL A 144 -15.60 -0.33 -23.13
N HIS A 145 -14.55 -1.01 -22.65
CA HIS A 145 -14.59 -2.43 -22.35
C HIS A 145 -14.94 -2.67 -20.88
N CYS A 146 -16.22 -2.93 -20.60
CA CYS A 146 -16.67 -3.33 -19.27
C CYS A 146 -16.45 -4.83 -19.01
N PRO A 147 -16.22 -5.25 -17.74
CA PRO A 147 -16.30 -6.65 -17.36
C PRO A 147 -17.67 -7.24 -17.71
N PRO A 148 -17.77 -8.55 -18.04
CA PRO A 148 -19.05 -9.19 -18.29
C PRO A 148 -19.96 -9.07 -17.04
N PRO A 149 -21.26 -8.80 -17.20
CA PRO A 149 -22.17 -8.58 -16.08
C PRO A 149 -22.26 -9.84 -15.21
N SER A 150 -22.00 -9.68 -13.92
CA SER A 150 -22.35 -10.67 -12.90
C SER A 150 -23.87 -10.66 -12.67
N PRO A 151 -24.51 -11.74 -12.16
CA PRO A 151 -25.95 -11.76 -11.87
C PRO A 151 -26.42 -10.67 -10.90
N SER A 152 -25.49 -10.02 -10.20
CA SER A 152 -25.72 -8.95 -9.23
C SER A 152 -25.39 -7.53 -9.76
N MET A 153 -24.91 -7.37 -10.99
CA MET A 153 -24.49 -6.06 -11.52
C MET A 153 -25.50 -5.51 -12.52
N SER A 154 -26.09 -4.36 -12.21
CA SER A 154 -26.88 -3.59 -13.18
C SER A 154 -25.97 -2.83 -14.14
N VAL A 155 -26.45 -2.61 -15.36
CA VAL A 155 -25.79 -1.86 -16.47
C VAL A 155 -25.33 -0.45 -16.04
N SER A 156 -25.80 0.06 -14.90
CA SER A 156 -25.45 1.34 -14.28
C SER A 156 -24.05 1.40 -13.63
N ASP A 157 -23.35 0.28 -13.45
CA ASP A 157 -22.01 0.28 -12.81
C ASP A 157 -20.85 0.57 -13.78
N CYS A 158 -21.08 0.66 -15.09
CA CYS A 158 -20.11 1.22 -16.04
C CYS A 158 -20.15 2.76 -16.04
N SER A 159 -20.00 3.36 -14.85
CA SER A 159 -19.93 4.81 -14.69
C SER A 159 -18.47 5.28 -14.74
N PHE A 160 -18.21 6.44 -15.35
CA PHE A 160 -16.90 7.10 -15.28
C PHE A 160 -16.65 7.55 -13.84
N ARG A 161 -16.04 6.66 -13.04
CA ARG A 161 -15.70 6.88 -11.64
C ARG A 161 -14.31 6.27 -11.42
N GLY A 162 -13.38 7.00 -10.81
CA GLY A 162 -12.09 6.44 -10.40
C GLY A 162 -12.23 5.54 -9.18
N THR A 163 -11.21 4.72 -8.90
CA THR A 163 -11.14 3.90 -7.68
C THR A 163 -10.31 4.65 -6.61
N PRO A 164 -10.87 5.05 -5.47
CA PRO A 164 -10.11 5.74 -4.43
C PRO A 164 -9.02 4.83 -3.82
N ARG A 165 -7.92 5.41 -3.33
CA ARG A 165 -6.85 4.70 -2.59
C ARG A 165 -7.38 3.78 -1.49
N LEU A 166 -8.37 4.24 -0.71
CA LEU A 166 -8.94 3.42 0.37
C LEU A 166 -9.62 2.16 -0.17
N GLU A 167 -10.27 2.25 -1.33
CA GLU A 167 -10.91 1.11 -2.00
C GLU A 167 -9.85 0.16 -2.57
N LEU A 168 -8.79 0.69 -3.20
CA LEU A 168 -7.64 -0.09 -3.68
C LEU A 168 -6.96 -0.86 -2.54
N MET A 169 -6.64 -0.18 -1.43
CA MET A 169 -5.99 -0.80 -0.27
C MET A 169 -6.89 -1.84 0.39
N THR A 170 -8.19 -1.54 0.51
CA THR A 170 -9.16 -2.51 1.06
C THR A 170 -9.26 -3.75 0.18
N SER A 171 -9.27 -3.58 -1.15
CA SER A 171 -9.26 -4.69 -2.11
C SER A 171 -7.98 -5.53 -1.98
N GLU A 172 -6.81 -4.88 -1.88
CA GLU A 172 -5.54 -5.59 -1.72
C GLU A 172 -5.49 -6.40 -0.42
N ILE A 173 -5.83 -5.78 0.72
CA ILE A 173 -5.75 -6.41 2.04
C ILE A 173 -6.76 -7.55 2.17
N ASN A 174 -8.02 -7.34 1.76
CA ASN A 174 -9.08 -8.32 1.95
C ASN A 174 -9.06 -9.42 0.89
N GLY A 175 -8.63 -9.11 -0.33
CA GLY A 175 -8.54 -10.06 -1.43
C GLY A 175 -7.33 -10.98 -1.36
N ASN A 176 -6.34 -10.68 -0.50
CA ASN A 176 -5.06 -11.38 -0.53
C ASN A 176 -4.50 -11.70 0.87
N GLY A 177 -4.35 -13.00 1.17
CA GLY A 177 -3.70 -13.47 2.40
C GLY A 177 -2.18 -13.25 2.48
N LEU A 178 -1.56 -12.84 1.36
CA LEU A 178 -0.11 -12.63 1.21
C LEU A 178 0.31 -11.15 1.25
N SER A 179 -0.64 -10.21 1.18
CA SER A 179 -0.33 -8.80 1.37
C SER A 179 0.06 -8.56 2.84
N TYR A 180 1.07 -7.73 3.07
CA TYR A 180 1.48 -7.18 4.36
C TYR A 180 1.22 -5.67 4.41
N SER A 181 0.54 -5.13 3.41
CA SER A 181 0.04 -3.77 3.41
C SER A 181 -1.00 -3.59 4.51
N SER A 182 -1.07 -2.38 5.03
CA SER A 182 -2.06 -1.99 6.04
C SER A 182 -2.50 -0.55 5.84
N ASN A 183 -3.74 -0.26 6.22
CA ASN A 183 -4.20 1.11 6.34
C ASN A 183 -3.43 1.82 7.45
N GLY A 184 -3.00 3.04 7.16
CA GLY A 184 -2.49 3.95 8.17
C GLY A 184 -3.57 4.49 9.09
N PRO A 185 -3.15 5.16 10.17
CA PRO A 185 -4.05 5.84 11.08
C PRO A 185 -5.01 6.80 10.37
N GLN A 186 -6.26 6.87 10.83
CA GLN A 186 -7.30 7.72 10.23
C GLN A 186 -6.99 9.22 10.34
N ASP A 187 -6.21 9.62 11.36
CA ASP A 187 -5.75 11.00 11.53
C ASP A 187 -4.69 11.42 10.50
N LEU A 188 -4.14 10.47 9.73
CA LEU A 188 -3.27 10.76 8.58
C LEU A 188 -4.05 10.80 7.25
N TRP A 189 -5.35 10.53 7.26
CA TRP A 189 -6.15 10.59 6.03
C TRP A 189 -6.17 12.02 5.46
N PRO A 190 -6.15 12.18 4.13
CA PRO A 190 -6.46 11.18 3.10
C PRO A 190 -5.30 10.25 2.70
N SER A 191 -4.12 10.35 3.32
CA SER A 191 -3.02 9.42 3.06
C SER A 191 -3.24 8.05 3.71
N VAL A 192 -3.35 7.01 2.87
CA VAL A 192 -3.88 5.69 3.26
C VAL A 192 -2.76 4.72 3.58
N SER A 193 -1.68 4.69 2.81
CA SER A 193 -0.63 3.66 2.94
C SER A 193 0.51 4.11 3.85
N ASN A 194 0.21 4.73 5.00
CA ASN A 194 1.20 5.07 6.01
C ASN A 194 1.31 3.97 7.06
N TYR A 195 2.35 3.15 7.03
CA TYR A 195 2.51 2.08 8.02
C TYR A 195 3.97 1.67 8.24
N ALA A 196 4.20 0.89 9.30
CA ALA A 196 5.48 0.29 9.60
C ALA A 196 5.36 -1.24 9.58
N LEU A 197 6.27 -1.90 8.88
CA LEU A 197 6.37 -3.35 8.78
C LEU A 197 7.63 -3.83 9.49
N GLN A 198 7.47 -4.82 10.36
CA GLN A 198 8.56 -5.45 11.09
C GLN A 198 8.94 -6.76 10.43
N VAL A 199 10.23 -6.95 10.15
CA VAL A 199 10.79 -8.26 9.79
C VAL A 199 11.61 -8.75 10.97
N LEU A 200 11.18 -9.86 11.55
CA LEU A 200 11.80 -10.44 12.74
C LEU A 200 13.08 -11.19 12.40
N SER A 201 13.95 -11.37 13.39
CA SER A 201 15.12 -12.21 13.22
C SER A 201 14.75 -13.67 12.91
N HIS A 202 15.72 -14.42 12.41
CA HIS A 202 15.51 -15.81 12.02
C HIS A 202 15.09 -16.71 13.19
N LYS A 203 15.57 -16.43 14.42
CA LYS A 203 15.42 -17.33 15.58
C LYS A 203 14.61 -16.75 16.74
N GLN A 204 14.52 -15.43 16.84
CA GLN A 204 13.90 -14.75 17.96
C GLN A 204 12.78 -13.84 17.45
N ASP A 205 11.86 -13.46 18.34
CA ASP A 205 10.73 -12.58 18.01
C ASP A 205 11.13 -11.10 18.12
N ASP A 206 12.40 -10.79 17.94
CA ASP A 206 12.95 -9.45 17.93
C ASP A 206 12.96 -8.86 16.49
N PRO A 207 12.56 -7.60 16.31
CA PRO A 207 12.64 -6.93 15.02
C PRO A 207 14.07 -6.74 14.54
N ALA A 208 14.41 -7.35 13.40
CA ALA A 208 15.72 -7.23 12.77
C ALA A 208 15.77 -6.13 11.69
N LEU A 209 14.63 -5.84 11.05
CA LEU A 209 14.44 -4.77 10.07
C LEU A 209 13.09 -4.10 10.30
N LEU A 210 13.08 -2.77 10.21
CA LEU A 210 11.88 -1.94 10.21
C LEU A 210 11.74 -1.25 8.85
N MET A 211 10.59 -1.42 8.21
CA MET A 211 10.27 -0.80 6.91
C MET A 211 9.12 0.19 7.12
N TYR A 212 9.34 1.45 6.77
CA TYR A 212 8.38 2.55 6.88
C TYR A 212 7.89 2.94 5.49
N PHE A 213 6.58 2.85 5.31
CA PHE A 213 5.87 3.17 4.07
C PHE A 213 5.21 4.52 4.27
N LEU A 214 5.76 5.59 3.66
CA LEU A 214 5.23 6.96 3.77
C LEU A 214 4.46 7.32 2.51
N ASP A 215 3.17 7.55 2.69
CA ASP A 215 2.27 8.00 1.63
C ASP A 215 2.26 9.53 1.57
N SER A 216 3.09 10.10 0.71
CA SER A 216 3.19 11.54 0.41
C SER A 216 1.96 12.13 -0.27
N GLY A 217 1.03 11.29 -0.73
CA GLY A 217 -0.14 11.75 -1.46
C GLY A 217 0.02 12.02 -2.93
N GLY A 218 -0.75 13.00 -3.41
CA GLY A 218 -1.03 13.16 -4.83
C GLY A 218 -2.33 12.45 -5.23
N GLY A 219 -2.58 12.40 -6.54
CA GLY A 219 -3.80 11.79 -7.05
C GLY A 219 -5.04 12.62 -6.75
N SER A 220 -5.96 12.07 -5.98
CA SER A 220 -7.19 12.77 -5.60
C SER A 220 -7.00 13.82 -4.48
N TYR A 221 -5.78 14.01 -3.96
CA TYR A 221 -5.49 14.99 -2.90
C TYR A 221 -4.07 15.59 -3.01
N PRO A 222 -3.73 16.66 -2.26
CA PRO A 222 -2.43 17.30 -2.37
C PRO A 222 -1.25 16.37 -2.06
N GLN A 223 -0.21 16.42 -2.90
CA GLN A 223 1.06 15.74 -2.65
C GLN A 223 1.90 16.56 -1.67
N VAL A 224 1.76 16.27 -0.38
CA VAL A 224 2.46 16.97 0.70
C VAL A 224 2.71 16.02 1.86
N ILE A 225 3.92 16.08 2.43
CA ILE A 225 4.23 15.40 3.68
C ILE A 225 3.83 16.32 4.83
N SER A 226 2.81 15.94 5.58
CA SER A 226 2.30 16.75 6.69
C SER A 226 3.16 16.58 7.96
N SER A 227 3.18 17.60 8.82
CA SER A 227 3.81 17.50 10.14
C SER A 227 3.22 16.38 11.00
N ALA A 228 1.94 16.04 10.80
CA ALA A 228 1.29 14.92 11.48
C ALA A 228 1.90 13.58 11.07
N GLN A 229 2.15 13.36 9.77
CA GLN A 229 2.84 12.17 9.28
C GLN A 229 4.26 12.09 9.84
N VAL A 230 5.01 13.20 9.82
CA VAL A 230 6.36 13.25 10.38
C VAL A 230 6.36 12.84 11.86
N GLN A 231 5.50 13.46 12.67
CA GLN A 231 5.36 13.13 14.10
C GLN A 231 4.94 11.67 14.32
N TRP A 232 4.05 11.16 13.49
CA TRP A 232 3.62 9.77 13.57
C TRP A 232 4.79 8.81 13.29
N PHE A 233 5.56 9.00 12.22
CA PHE A 233 6.74 8.17 11.93
C PHE A 233 7.84 8.30 12.99
N GLN A 234 8.05 9.50 13.56
CA GLN A 234 8.93 9.68 14.73
C GLN A 234 8.47 8.81 15.90
N SER A 235 7.16 8.84 16.21
CA SER A 235 6.58 8.06 17.31
C SER A 235 6.71 6.54 17.06
N GLN A 236 6.46 6.08 15.83
CA GLN A 236 6.60 4.67 15.46
C GLN A 236 8.06 4.23 15.54
N SER A 237 9.01 5.06 15.10
CA SER A 237 10.43 4.77 15.21
C SER A 237 10.87 4.60 16.66
N GLN A 238 10.48 5.52 17.54
CA GLN A 238 10.78 5.44 18.97
C GLN A 238 10.10 4.23 19.64
N PHE A 239 8.86 3.93 19.26
CA PHE A 239 8.11 2.81 19.83
C PHE A 239 8.65 1.45 19.41
N LEU A 240 8.96 1.27 18.12
CA LEU A 240 9.43 0.00 17.55
C LEU A 240 10.93 -0.23 17.78
N ASN A 241 11.72 0.83 17.93
CA ASN A 241 13.17 0.74 18.14
C ASN A 241 13.66 1.61 19.32
N PRO A 242 13.12 1.44 20.55
CA PRO A 242 13.39 2.34 21.68
C PRO A 242 14.85 2.37 22.12
N ASN A 243 15.60 1.31 21.81
CA ASN A 243 17.01 1.16 22.18
C ASN A 243 17.96 1.22 20.97
N GLY A 244 17.48 1.54 19.77
CA GLY A 244 18.30 1.56 18.54
C GLY A 244 18.90 0.20 18.16
N ARG A 245 18.26 -0.92 18.57
CA ARG A 245 18.77 -2.28 18.34
C ARG A 245 18.56 -2.76 16.91
N SER A 246 17.49 -2.33 16.25
CA SER A 246 17.29 -2.55 14.83
C SER A 246 18.18 -1.56 14.08
N ASN A 247 19.22 -2.09 13.42
CA ASN A 247 20.20 -1.30 12.69
C ASN A 247 19.82 -1.09 11.22
N LEU A 248 18.64 -1.53 10.78
CA LEU A 248 18.22 -1.39 9.39
C LEU A 248 16.83 -0.76 9.34
N HIS A 249 16.78 0.42 8.75
CA HIS A 249 15.53 1.14 8.49
C HIS A 249 15.41 1.36 6.99
N LEU A 250 14.26 0.99 6.43
CA LEU A 250 13.90 1.34 5.07
C LEU A 250 12.82 2.41 5.12
N PHE A 251 13.06 3.57 4.52
CA PHE A 251 12.02 4.60 4.31
C PHE A 251 11.71 4.69 2.82
N GLN A 252 10.41 4.65 2.50
CA GLN A 252 9.90 4.79 1.14
C GLN A 252 8.95 5.97 1.05
N CYS A 253 9.15 6.84 0.05
CA CYS A 253 8.29 7.97 -0.27
C CYS A 253 8.18 8.14 -1.80
N THR A 254 7.00 8.51 -2.30
CA THR A 254 6.74 8.68 -3.73
C THR A 254 6.42 10.14 -4.04
N ILE A 255 7.41 10.92 -4.51
CA ILE A 255 7.21 12.33 -4.88
C ILE A 255 7.37 12.45 -6.39
N HIS A 256 6.55 13.27 -7.07
CA HIS A 256 6.54 13.43 -8.53
C HIS A 256 7.91 13.22 -9.21
N ASN A 257 7.93 12.32 -10.20
CA ASN A 257 9.10 11.92 -11.00
C ASN A 257 10.26 11.23 -10.26
N TYR A 258 10.13 10.95 -8.95
CA TYR A 258 11.17 10.28 -8.17
C TYR A 258 10.59 9.37 -7.07
N SER A 259 10.64 8.06 -7.31
CA SER A 259 10.62 7.05 -6.25
C SER A 259 11.98 7.05 -5.54
N ALA A 260 12.03 7.54 -4.30
CA ALA A 260 13.28 7.64 -3.54
C ALA A 260 13.41 6.53 -2.49
N PHE A 261 14.44 5.68 -2.64
CA PHE A 261 14.74 4.58 -1.74
C PHE A 261 15.85 4.99 -0.77
N TYR A 262 15.58 4.96 0.53
CA TYR A 262 16.59 5.25 1.55
C TYR A 262 16.80 4.05 2.47
N LEU A 263 17.94 3.37 2.28
CA LEU A 263 18.42 2.33 3.19
C LEU A 263 19.35 2.96 4.24
N PHE A 264 18.91 3.00 5.49
CA PHE A 264 19.75 3.48 6.59
C PHE A 264 20.27 2.30 7.40
N LYS A 265 21.60 2.20 7.54
CA LYS A 265 22.24 1.26 8.46
C LYS A 265 22.64 1.98 9.75
N GLY A 266 21.79 1.86 10.79
CA GLY A 266 22.04 2.20 12.20
C GLY A 266 22.30 3.68 12.47
N PHE A 267 21.34 4.39 13.07
CA PHE A 267 21.59 5.72 13.65
C PHE A 267 20.69 5.98 14.86
N SER A 268 21.29 6.23 16.01
CA SER A 268 20.64 6.63 17.26
C SER A 268 19.98 8.04 17.19
N HIS A 269 20.07 8.74 16.06
CA HIS A 269 19.64 10.13 15.92
C HIS A 269 19.25 10.48 14.47
N VAL A 270 18.36 9.73 13.82
CA VAL A 270 17.56 10.35 12.73
C VAL A 270 16.47 11.17 13.38
N ILE A 271 16.86 12.39 13.74
CA ILE A 271 15.95 13.50 13.79
C ILE A 271 15.31 13.59 12.39
N LEU A 272 14.02 13.31 12.30
CA LEU A 272 13.20 13.56 11.11
C LEU A 272 13.12 15.06 10.75
N ASP A 273 13.86 15.95 11.44
CA ASP A 273 14.00 17.38 11.10
C ASP A 273 15.10 17.70 10.06
N SER A 274 15.90 16.74 9.56
CA SER A 274 17.02 17.12 8.67
C SER A 274 17.33 16.21 7.48
N ALA A 275 16.89 14.94 7.50
CA ALA A 275 17.09 14.03 6.36
C ALA A 275 15.91 14.02 5.37
N LEU A 276 14.81 14.70 5.70
CA LEU A 276 13.69 14.95 4.79
C LEU A 276 13.89 16.25 3.99
N VAL A 277 15.13 16.57 3.60
CA VAL A 277 15.36 17.46 2.47
C VAL A 277 15.21 16.63 1.19
N CYS A 278 13.98 16.18 0.93
CA CYS A 278 13.53 16.13 -0.45
C CYS A 278 13.59 17.60 -0.90
N GLN A 279 14.56 17.96 -1.74
CA GLN A 279 14.81 19.35 -2.15
C GLN A 279 13.53 20.00 -2.70
N LEU A 280 12.79 20.68 -1.83
CA LEU A 280 11.89 21.77 -2.19
C LEU A 280 12.77 22.93 -2.62
N ASN A 281 13.26 22.86 -3.85
CA ASN A 281 13.77 24.00 -4.60
C ASN A 281 13.56 23.73 -6.11
N SER A 282 12.30 23.73 -6.53
CA SER A 282 11.97 24.15 -7.90
C SER A 282 11.84 25.68 -7.88
N ARG A 283 12.73 26.37 -8.60
CA ARG A 283 12.49 27.74 -9.03
C ARG A 283 11.35 27.77 -10.04
#